data_AF-A0A1G7BKH2-F1
#
_entry.id   AF-A0A1G7BKH2-F1
#
_cell.length_a   1.000
_cell.length_b   1.000
_cell.length_c   1.000
_cell.angle_alpha   90.00
_cell.angle_beta   90.00
_cell.angle_gamma   90.00
#
_symmetry.space_group_name_H-M   'P 1'
#
loop_
_entity.id
_entity.type
_entity.pdbx_description
1 polymer ?
#
loop_
_entity_poly.entity_id
_entity_poly.type
_entity_poly.pdbx_seq_one_letter_code
_entity_poly.pdbx_strand_id
1 'polypeptide(L)' 'MYKNSFGIVAPNDYPAEEIILSFSKQQGNYVKLLPLHHSQTIIEETDSEVVISLKFVPTFDFIQEILSLLPRENISPKIL' A
#
# COMPACT_ATOMS: atom_id res chain seq x y z
N MET A 1 -28.45 -1.27 -2.43
CA MET A 1 -27.31 -0.77 -3.24
C MET A 1 -26.79 0.51 -2.62
N TYR A 2 -26.24 0.42 -1.40
CA TYR A 2 -25.54 1.48 -0.67
C TYR A 2 -24.71 0.75 0.38
N LYS A 3 -23.40 0.58 0.18
CA LYS A 3 -22.58 -0.13 1.17
C LYS A 3 -21.21 0.48 1.48
N ASN A 4 -20.76 1.47 0.71
CA ASN A 4 -19.42 2.04 0.87
C ASN A 4 -19.46 3.57 0.75
N SER A 5 -20.07 4.26 1.72
CA SER A 5 -20.03 5.72 1.77
C SER A 5 -19.67 6.18 3.17
N PHE A 6 -18.38 6.47 3.37
CA PHE A 6 -17.90 7.42 4.37
C PHE A 6 -17.50 8.67 3.61
N GLY A 7 -18.18 9.80 3.85
CA GLY A 7 -17.84 11.10 3.27
C GLY A 7 -18.39 11.37 1.86
N ILE A 8 -18.59 12.65 1.53
CA ILE A 8 -19.25 13.20 0.33
C ILE A 8 -18.34 13.10 -0.91
N VAL A 9 -17.54 12.04 -1.04
CA VAL A 9 -16.73 11.80 -2.24
C VAL A 9 -17.01 10.38 -2.67
N ALA A 10 -17.87 10.24 -3.67
CA ALA A 10 -18.09 8.94 -4.29
C ALA A 10 -16.73 8.46 -4.84
N PRO A 11 -16.24 7.27 -4.46
CA PRO A 11 -14.98 6.72 -4.96
C PRO A 11 -15.03 6.33 -6.45
N ASN A 12 -16.10 6.71 -7.15
CA ASN A 12 -16.35 6.28 -8.53
C ASN A 12 -15.60 7.11 -9.58
N ASP A 13 -15.05 8.28 -9.25
CA ASP A 13 -14.36 9.14 -10.22
C ASP A 13 -12.84 9.19 -10.04
N TYR A 14 -12.28 8.51 -9.04
CA TYR A 14 -10.84 8.45 -8.84
C TYR A 14 -10.28 7.13 -9.40
N PRO A 15 -9.31 7.18 -10.33
CA PRO A 15 -8.68 5.96 -10.80
C PRO A 15 -7.96 5.28 -9.64
N ALA A 16 -7.96 3.95 -9.62
CA ALA A 16 -7.11 3.21 -8.71
C ALA A 16 -5.64 3.52 -9.05
N GLU A 17 -4.88 3.97 -8.07
CA GLU A 17 -3.47 4.30 -8.21
C GLU A 17 -2.61 3.09 -7.82
N GLU A 18 -1.44 2.99 -8.45
CA GLU A 18 -0.42 2.01 -8.07
C GLU A 18 0.56 2.65 -7.09
N ILE A 19 0.72 2.03 -5.92
CA ILE A 19 1.66 2.48 -4.90
C ILE A 19 2.77 1.46 -4.75
N ILE A 20 4.00 1.95 -4.82
CA ILE A 20 5.20 1.16 -4.62
C ILE A 20 5.77 1.39 -3.23
N LEU A 21 6.00 0.30 -2.49
CA LEU A 21 6.60 0.31 -1.16
C LEU A 21 7.85 -0.58 -1.17
N SER A 22 8.98 -0.05 -0.68
CA SER A 22 10.21 -0.83 -0.47
C SER A 22 10.45 -1.06 1.01
N PHE A 23 10.87 -2.26 1.35
CA PHE A 23 11.16 -2.71 2.70
C PHE A 23 12.55 -3.32 2.77
N SER A 24 13.20 -3.25 3.92
CA SER A 24 14.41 -4.06 4.16
C SER A 24 14.07 -5.55 4.05
N LYS A 25 15.05 -6.42 3.78
CA LYS A 25 14.84 -7.87 3.67
C LYS A 25 14.08 -8.46 4.86
N GLN A 26 14.40 -8.01 6.07
CA GLN A 26 13.74 -8.45 7.30
C GLN A 26 12.27 -8.03 7.34
N GLN A 27 11.97 -6.78 7.04
CA GLN A 27 10.60 -6.25 7.00
C GLN A 27 9.80 -6.87 5.85
N GLY A 28 10.42 -7.03 4.69
CA GLY A 28 9.85 -7.67 3.52
C GLY A 28 9.39 -9.10 3.80
N ASN A 29 10.15 -9.88 4.57
CA ASN A 29 9.71 -11.21 5.01
C ASN A 29 8.43 -11.18 5.84
N TYR A 30 8.25 -10.16 6.69
CA TYR A 30 7.00 -9.97 7.44
C TYR A 30 5.84 -9.60 6.52
N VAL A 31 6.05 -8.64 5.61
CA VAL A 31 5.03 -8.18 4.64
C VAL A 31 4.62 -9.29 3.65
N LYS A 32 5.52 -10.23 3.35
CA LYS A 32 5.19 -11.43 2.55
C LYS A 32 4.29 -12.42 3.29
N LEU A 33 4.45 -12.56 4.61
CA LEU A 33 3.65 -13.47 5.44
C LEU A 33 2.30 -12.85 5.82
N LEU A 34 2.26 -11.54 6.02
CA LEU A 34 1.07 -10.77 6.37
C LEU A 34 0.87 -9.66 5.34
N PRO A 35 0.23 -9.98 4.18
CA PRO A 35 -0.02 -8.99 3.14
C PRO A 35 -0.82 -7.80 3.65
N LEU A 36 -0.38 -6.59 3.29
CA LEU A 36 -1.02 -5.33 3.71
C LEU A 36 -2.38 -5.12 3.03
N HIS A 37 -2.55 -5.68 1.84
CA HIS A 37 -3.78 -5.58 1.05
C HIS A 37 -3.88 -6.75 0.06
N HIS A 38 -5.09 -7.09 -0.37
CA HIS A 38 -5.32 -8.21 -1.31
C HIS A 38 -4.72 -7.98 -2.70
N SER A 39 -4.48 -6.72 -3.08
CA SER A 39 -3.82 -6.37 -4.35
C SER A 39 -2.30 -6.48 -4.29
N GLN A 40 -1.72 -6.85 -3.15
CA GLN A 40 -0.27 -6.85 -2.95
C GLN A 40 0.42 -7.77 -3.95
N THR A 41 1.39 -7.22 -4.66
CA THR A 41 2.26 -7.98 -5.57
C THR A 41 3.71 -7.70 -5.22
N ILE A 42 4.55 -8.73 -5.13
CA ILE A 42 6.01 -8.55 -5.00
C ILE A 42 6.53 -8.26 -6.40
N ILE A 43 7.13 -7.08 -6.59
CA ILE A 43 7.66 -6.66 -7.89
C ILE A 43 9.18 -6.74 -7.96
N GLU A 44 9.86 -6.74 -6.80
CA GLU A 44 11.30 -6.97 -6.71
C GLU A 44 11.66 -7.59 -5.36
N GLU A 45 12.62 -8.52 -5.35
CA GLU A 45 13.20 -9.08 -4.13
C GLU A 45 14.70 -9.31 -4.33
N THR A 46 15.50 -8.70 -3.47
CA THR A 46 16.96 -8.86 -3.45
C THR A 46 17.40 -9.36 -2.06
N ASP A 47 18.70 -9.48 -1.83
CA ASP A 47 19.25 -9.85 -0.52
C ASP A 47 19.08 -8.72 0.53
N SER A 48 18.91 -7.47 0.09
CA SER A 48 18.79 -6.31 0.97
C SER A 48 17.37 -5.76 1.08
N GLU A 49 16.53 -5.96 0.06
CA GLU A 49 15.20 -5.33 -0.01
C GLU A 49 14.12 -6.23 -0.60
N VAL A 50 12.87 -5.85 -0.32
CA VAL A 50 11.66 -6.38 -0.94
C VAL A 50 10.79 -5.21 -1.33
N VAL A 51 10.41 -5.14 -2.60
CA VAL A 51 9.55 -4.11 -3.16
C VAL A 51 8.21 -4.73 -3.52
N ILE A 52 7.12 -4.10 -3.07
CA ILE A 52 5.76 -4.49 -3.40
C ILE A 52 5.02 -3.37 -4.13
N SER A 53 4.02 -3.75 -4.92
CA SER A 53 2.99 -2.86 -5.44
C SER A 53 1.63 -3.14 -4.81
N LEU A 54 0.84 -2.08 -4.63
CA LEU A 54 -0.56 -2.10 -4.20
C LEU A 54 -1.39 -1.30 -5.20
N LYS A 55 -2.62 -1.74 -5.47
CA LYS A 55 -3.55 -1.07 -6.38
C LYS A 55 -4.86 -0.80 -5.68
N PHE A 56 -5.16 0.45 -5.38
CA PHE A 56 -6.39 0.87 -4.72
C PHE A 56 -6.69 2.34 -5.02
N VAL A 57 -7.93 2.76 -4.81
CA VAL A 57 -8.31 4.19 -4.89
C VAL A 57 -7.76 4.86 -3.64
N PRO A 58 -6.77 5.76 -3.73
CA PRO A 58 -6.13 6.32 -2.56
C PRO A 58 -7.08 7.29 -1.86
N THR A 59 -7.86 6.76 -0.92
CA THR A 59 -8.41 7.62 0.13
C THR A 59 -7.27 7.98 1.07
N PHE A 60 -7.22 9.25 1.48
CA PHE A 60 -6.22 9.74 2.42
C PHE A 60 -6.14 8.87 3.68
N ASP A 61 -7.29 8.38 4.16
CA ASP A 61 -7.37 7.51 5.34
C ASP A 61 -6.66 6.17 5.16
N PHE A 62 -6.74 5.55 3.97
CA PHE A 62 -6.06 4.28 3.71
C PHE A 62 -4.55 4.47 3.68
N ILE A 63 -4.07 5.56 3.08
CA ILE A 63 -2.65 5.91 3.11
C ILE A 63 -2.21 6.08 4.57
N GLN A 64 -2.96 6.83 5.38
CA GLN A 64 -2.64 6.99 6.79
C GLN A 64 -2.66 5.68 7.59
N GLU A 65 -3.59 4.77 7.31
CA GLU A 65 -3.67 3.45 7.94
C GLU A 65 -2.42 2.62 7.64
N ILE A 66 -2.00 2.51 6.37
CA ILE A 66 -0.76 1.82 6.00
C ILE A 66 0.47 2.50 6.64
N LEU A 67 0.53 3.84 6.62
CA LEU A 67 1.61 4.59 7.27
C LEU A 67 1.65 4.37 8.79
N SER A 68 0.52 4.09 9.43
CA SER A 68 0.45 3.82 10.88
C SER A 68 0.90 2.43 11.27
N LEU A 69 0.74 1.45 10.36
CA LEU A 69 1.12 0.06 10.57
C LEU A 69 2.62 -0.19 10.34
N LEU A 70 3.29 0.71 9.61
CA LEU A 70 4.69 0.59 9.24
C LEU A 70 5.59 1.51 10.09
N PRO A 71 6.76 1.05 10.55
CA PRO A 71 7.76 1.95 11.15
C PRO A 71 8.15 3.04 10.15
N ARG A 72 8.18 4.31 10.58
CA ARG A 72 8.37 5.52 9.74
C ARG A 72 9.67 5.56 8.91
N GLU A 73 10.59 4.62 9.09
CA GLU A 73 11.95 4.73 8.59
C GLU A 73 12.15 4.29 7.13
N ASN A 74 11.18 3.63 6.49
CA ASN A 74 11.37 3.07 5.12
C ASN A 74 10.19 3.30 4.16
N ILE A 75 9.54 4.46 4.20
CA ILE A 75 8.44 4.75 3.25
C ILE A 75 8.92 5.85 2.33
N SER A 76 9.40 5.46 1.16
CA SER A 76 9.56 6.38 0.03
C SER A 76 8.31 6.23 -0.84
N PRO A 77 7.28 7.08 -0.69
CA PRO A 77 6.19 7.11 -1.65
C PRO A 77 6.75 7.59 -2.99
N LYS A 78 7.09 6.66 -3.89
CA LYS A 78 7.21 6.98 -5.30
C LYS A 78 5.81 6.83 -5.89
N ILE A 79 5.08 7.95 -5.91
CA ILE A 79 3.92 8.13 -6.76
C ILE A 79 4.50 8.38 -8.15
N LEU A 80 4.33 7.42 -9.08
CA LEU A 80 4.70 7.60 -10.49
C LEU A 80 3.58 8.32 -11.24
#